data_AF-A0A521YZN6-F1
#
_entry.id   AF-A0A521YZN6-F1
#
_cell.length_a   1.000
_cell.length_b   1.000
_cell.length_c   1.000
_cell.angle_alpha   90.00
_cell.angle_beta   90.00
_cell.angle_gamma   90.00
#
_symmetry.space_group_name_H-M   'P 1'
#
loop_
_entity.id
_entity.type
_entity.pdbx_description
1 polymer ?
#
loop_
_entity_poly.entity_id
_entity_poly.type
_entity_poly.pdbx_seq_one_letter_code
_entity_poly.pdbx_strand_id
1 'polypeptide(L)'
;MSEPAAIPLEFVHYPDDADPVVVAKADLLPDGRLKLTAARDSHRNKLGQAIADINAQEGLHLEIAPPEGAPKFAVASRLVERGDEDYLDALQDYFRKYYKLEVEDVREV
;
A
#
# COMPACT_ATOMS: atom_id res chain seq x y z
N MET A 1 -13.34 -25.10 4.02
CA MET A 1 -12.44 -23.97 4.32
C MET A 1 -12.59 -23.02 3.16
N SER A 2 -13.15 -21.83 3.38
CA SER A 2 -13.26 -20.82 2.32
C SER A 2 -11.86 -20.32 1.99
N GLU A 3 -11.50 -20.25 0.71
CA GLU A 3 -10.26 -19.61 0.30
C GLU A 3 -10.28 -18.15 0.76
N PRO A 4 -9.15 -17.60 1.26
CA PRO A 4 -9.05 -16.17 1.52
C PRO A 4 -9.44 -15.39 0.27
N ALA A 5 -10.41 -14.48 0.40
CA ALA A 5 -10.83 -13.63 -0.70
C ALA A 5 -9.82 -12.48 -0.89
N ALA A 6 -9.69 -12.01 -2.12
CA ALA A 6 -8.91 -10.81 -2.38
C ALA A 6 -9.53 -9.59 -1.68
N ILE A 7 -8.69 -8.68 -1.20
CA ILE A 7 -9.10 -7.45 -0.54
C ILE A 7 -9.14 -6.34 -1.60
N PRO A 8 -10.32 -5.77 -1.90
CA PRO A 8 -10.41 -4.64 -2.84
C PRO A 8 -9.83 -3.37 -2.20
N LEU A 9 -8.99 -2.68 -2.96
CA LEU A 9 -8.29 -1.47 -2.55
C LEU A 9 -8.59 -0.31 -3.51
N GLU A 10 -8.75 0.89 -2.96
CA GLU A 10 -8.81 2.13 -3.71
C GLU A 10 -7.58 3.00 -3.43
N PHE A 11 -7.02 3.60 -4.47
CA PHE A 11 -5.90 4.53 -4.38
C PHE A 11 -6.45 5.94 -4.53
N VAL A 12 -6.30 6.73 -3.48
CA VAL A 12 -6.91 8.05 -3.37
C VAL A 12 -5.83 9.13 -3.35
N HIS A 13 -5.98 10.11 -4.24
CA HIS A 13 -5.17 11.32 -4.25
C HIS A 13 -5.94 12.41 -3.50
N TYR A 14 -5.30 13.05 -2.51
CA TYR A 14 -5.83 14.19 -1.77
C TYR A 14 -5.15 15.50 -2.24
N PRO A 15 -5.69 16.18 -3.26
CA PRO A 15 -5.16 17.47 -3.70
C PRO A 15 -5.42 18.56 -2.66
N ASP A 16 -4.51 19.52 -2.53
CA ASP A 16 -4.52 20.53 -1.44
C ASP A 16 -5.80 21.41 -1.42
N ASP A 17 -6.43 21.65 -2.58
CA ASP A 17 -7.56 22.56 -2.74
C ASP A 17 -8.76 21.92 -3.48
N ALA A 18 -8.90 20.59 -3.45
CA ALA A 18 -10.00 19.90 -4.11
C ALA A 18 -10.44 18.63 -3.37
N ASP A 19 -11.60 18.10 -3.75
CA ASP A 19 -12.13 16.86 -3.21
C ASP A 19 -11.18 15.68 -3.48
N PRO A 20 -11.14 14.67 -2.59
CA PRO A 20 -10.35 13.47 -2.80
C PRO A 20 -10.78 12.73 -4.07
N VAL A 21 -9.78 12.20 -4.77
CA VAL A 21 -9.96 11.61 -6.08
C VAL A 21 -9.45 10.17 -6.08
N VAL A 22 -10.35 9.21 -6.33
CA VAL A 22 -9.93 7.83 -6.64
C VAL A 22 -9.22 7.82 -7.99
N VAL A 23 -7.91 7.51 -7.97
CA VAL A 23 -7.05 7.45 -9.15
C VAL A 23 -6.86 6.03 -9.66
N ALA A 24 -7.05 5.02 -8.81
CA ALA A 24 -7.02 3.62 -9.20
C ALA A 24 -7.75 2.69 -8.22
N LYS A 25 -8.00 1.48 -8.69
CA LYS A 25 -8.50 0.34 -7.93
C LYS A 25 -7.58 -0.85 -8.15
N ALA A 26 -7.29 -1.61 -7.11
CA ALA A 26 -6.55 -2.85 -7.20
C ALA A 26 -7.12 -3.89 -6.23
N ASP A 27 -6.77 -5.14 -6.45
CA ASP A 27 -7.04 -6.21 -5.50
C ASP A 27 -5.72 -6.62 -4.82
N LEU A 28 -5.70 -6.68 -3.49
CA LEU A 28 -4.68 -7.41 -2.75
C LEU A 28 -5.08 -8.87 -2.71
N LEU A 29 -4.35 -9.68 -3.47
CA LEU A 29 -4.58 -11.11 -3.60
C LEU A 29 -4.12 -11.85 -2.34
N PRO A 30 -4.59 -13.09 -2.11
CA PRO A 30 -4.25 -13.85 -0.91
C PRO A 30 -2.76 -14.20 -0.74
N ASP A 31 -1.98 -14.15 -1.82
CA ASP A 31 -0.52 -14.31 -1.79
C ASP A 31 0.21 -13.01 -1.47
N GLY A 32 -0.54 -11.96 -1.12
CA GLY A 32 -0.06 -10.61 -0.84
C GLY A 32 0.43 -9.86 -2.08
N ARG A 33 0.09 -10.31 -3.30
CA ARG A 33 0.37 -9.53 -4.52
C ARG A 33 -0.76 -8.57 -4.85
N LEU A 34 -0.41 -7.44 -5.43
CA LEU A 34 -1.38 -6.47 -5.94
C LEU A 34 -1.72 -6.75 -7.39
N LYS A 35 -3.01 -6.63 -7.74
CA LYS A 35 -3.50 -6.70 -9.11
C LYS A 35 -4.28 -5.42 -9.43
N LEU A 36 -3.73 -4.59 -10.32
CA LEU A 36 -4.42 -3.38 -10.77
C LEU A 36 -5.69 -3.75 -11.56
N THR A 37 -6.86 -3.29 -11.12
CA THR A 37 -8.16 -3.58 -11.75
C THR A 37 -8.68 -2.40 -12.55
N ALA A 38 -8.45 -1.18 -12.08
CA ALA A 38 -8.79 0.04 -12.79
C ALA A 38 -7.79 1.16 -12.47
N ALA A 39 -7.55 2.06 -13.41
CA ALA A 39 -6.75 3.27 -13.17
C ALA A 39 -7.19 4.38 -14.12
N ARG A 40 -7.13 5.64 -13.65
CA ARG A 40 -7.21 6.80 -14.53
C ARG A 40 -6.01 6.81 -15.48
N ASP A 41 -6.22 7.22 -16.73
CA ASP A 41 -5.19 7.11 -17.77
C ASP A 41 -3.92 7.90 -17.44
N SER A 42 -4.05 9.05 -16.76
CA SER A 42 -2.91 9.85 -16.30
C SER A 42 -2.05 9.16 -15.24
N HIS A 43 -2.56 8.12 -14.56
CA HIS A 43 -1.89 7.42 -13.47
C HIS A 43 -1.59 5.95 -13.79
N ARG A 44 -2.22 5.38 -14.83
CA ARG A 44 -2.14 3.96 -15.19
C ARG A 44 -0.71 3.44 -15.30
N ASN A 45 0.15 4.13 -16.04
CA ASN A 45 1.52 3.67 -16.27
C ASN A 45 2.35 3.72 -14.98
N LYS A 46 2.25 4.83 -14.22
CA LYS A 46 3.01 5.01 -12.98
C LYS A 46 2.58 4.00 -11.91
N LEU A 47 1.28 3.78 -11.76
CA LEU A 47 0.73 2.82 -10.79
C LEU A 47 0.97 1.38 -11.21
N GLY A 48 0.88 1.07 -12.50
CA GLY A 48 1.25 -0.24 -13.03
C GLY A 48 2.71 -0.58 -12.71
N GLN A 49 3.62 0.37 -12.89
CA GLN A 49 5.03 0.19 -12.53
C GLN A 49 5.21 0.03 -11.02
N ALA A 50 4.59 0.90 -10.21
CA ALA A 50 4.68 0.82 -8.75
C ALA A 50 4.22 -0.54 -8.22
N ILE A 51 3.09 -1.06 -8.74
CA ILE A 51 2.57 -2.37 -8.39
C ILE A 51 3.52 -3.49 -8.85
N ALA A 52 4.11 -3.38 -10.04
CA ALA A 52 5.09 -4.35 -10.51
C ALA A 52 6.34 -4.38 -9.61
N ASP A 53 6.85 -3.21 -9.21
CA ASP A 53 8.01 -3.06 -8.34
C ASP A 53 7.74 -3.66 -6.96
N ILE A 54 6.57 -3.37 -6.38
CA ILE A 54 6.14 -3.97 -5.10
C ILE A 54 6.00 -5.47 -5.26
N ASN A 55 5.38 -5.97 -6.32
CA ASN A 55 5.19 -7.40 -6.59
C ASN A 55 6.49 -8.18 -6.85
N ALA A 56 7.59 -7.47 -7.14
CA ALA A 56 8.93 -8.04 -7.28
C ALA A 56 9.70 -8.10 -5.95
N GLN A 57 9.25 -7.39 -4.90
CA GLN A 57 9.88 -7.40 -3.58
C GLN A 57 9.40 -8.61 -2.75
N GLU A 58 10.23 -9.10 -1.84
CA GLU A 58 9.84 -10.19 -0.91
C GLU A 58 8.96 -9.67 0.24
N GLY A 59 9.16 -8.40 0.63
CA GLY A 59 8.40 -7.71 1.68
C GLY A 59 8.58 -6.20 1.59
N LEU A 60 7.93 -5.47 2.49
CA LEU A 60 7.97 -4.00 2.57
C LEU A 60 8.57 -3.56 3.89
N HIS A 61 9.26 -2.42 3.88
CA HIS A 61 9.75 -1.82 5.12
C HIS A 61 8.66 -0.95 5.73
N LEU A 62 8.22 -1.31 6.94
CA LEU A 62 7.32 -0.50 7.76
C LEU A 62 8.14 0.28 8.79
N GLU A 63 7.97 1.60 8.85
CA GLU A 63 8.55 2.43 9.91
C GLU A 63 7.91 2.11 11.25
N ILE A 64 8.75 1.95 12.29
CA ILE A 64 8.31 1.61 13.64
C ILE A 64 8.92 2.59 14.65
N ALA A 65 8.33 2.61 15.84
CA ALA A 65 8.88 3.37 16.95
C ALA A 65 10.33 2.92 17.23
N PRO A 66 11.27 3.88 17.38
CA PRO A 66 12.62 3.54 17.79
C PRO A 66 12.61 2.87 19.18
N PRO A 67 13.51 1.91 19.44
CA PRO A 67 13.59 1.28 20.75
C PRO A 67 13.95 2.29 21.86
N GLU A 68 13.58 1.98 23.10
CA GLU A 68 13.94 2.82 24.24
C GLU A 68 15.46 3.01 24.33
N GLY A 69 15.91 4.26 24.45
CA GLY A 69 17.33 4.61 24.46
C GLY A 69 17.97 4.83 23.09
N ALA A 70 17.21 4.74 22.00
CA ALA A 70 17.72 5.09 20.68
C ALA A 70 18.15 6.58 20.61
N PRO A 71 19.17 6.92 19.79
CA PRO A 71 19.57 8.30 19.56
C PRO A 71 18.40 9.18 19.13
N LYS A 72 18.48 10.48 19.46
CA LYS A 72 17.52 11.46 18.95
C LYS A 72 17.55 11.42 17.41
N PHE A 73 16.38 11.24 16.80
CA PHE A 73 16.17 11.05 15.34
C PHE A 73 16.57 9.69 14.76
N ALA A 74 16.69 8.65 15.58
CA ALA A 74 16.83 7.29 15.05
C ALA A 74 15.59 6.91 14.23
N VAL A 75 15.82 6.40 13.01
CA VAL A 75 14.78 5.78 12.18
C VAL A 75 14.88 4.28 12.40
N ALA A 76 13.78 3.66 12.81
CA ALA A 76 13.65 2.22 12.91
C ALA A 76 12.63 1.74 11.89
N SER A 77 12.94 0.64 11.22
CA SER A 77 12.00 -0.04 10.33
C SER A 77 12.12 -1.55 10.53
N ARG A 78 11.06 -2.27 10.23
CA ARG A 78 11.07 -3.73 10.10
C ARG A 78 10.65 -4.13 8.69
N LEU A 79 11.19 -5.24 8.21
CA LEU A 79 10.66 -5.90 7.02
C LEU A 79 9.36 -6.61 7.39
N VAL A 80 8.33 -6.39 6.60
CA VAL A 80 7.01 -7.02 6.70
C VAL A 80 6.81 -7.87 5.45
N GLU A 81 6.68 -9.17 5.63
CA GLU A 81 6.49 -10.13 4.53
C GLU A 81 5.03 -10.11 4.06
N ARG A 82 4.78 -10.61 2.84
CA ARG A 82 3.43 -10.61 2.21
C ARG A 82 2.34 -11.32 3.01
N GLY A 83 2.73 -12.31 3.81
CA GLY A 83 1.81 -13.11 4.63
C GLY A 83 1.56 -12.52 6.02
N ASP A 84 2.25 -11.44 6.39
CA ASP A 84 2.10 -10.83 7.70
C ASP A 84 0.79 -10.05 7.81
N GLU A 85 0.22 -10.04 9.01
CA GLU A 85 -1.00 -9.27 9.31
C GLU A 85 -0.85 -7.77 9.05
N ASP A 86 0.38 -7.27 9.18
CA ASP A 86 0.73 -5.86 9.00
C ASP A 86 1.05 -5.48 7.54
N TYR A 87 0.94 -6.42 6.59
CA TYR A 87 1.38 -6.17 5.22
C TYR A 87 0.53 -5.09 4.52
N LEU A 88 -0.76 -5.01 4.84
CA LEU A 88 -1.64 -3.95 4.33
C LEU A 88 -1.19 -2.57 4.86
N ASP A 89 -0.84 -2.47 6.14
CA ASP A 89 -0.36 -1.22 6.74
C ASP A 89 0.98 -0.79 6.09
N ALA A 90 1.86 -1.74 5.81
CA ALA A 90 3.12 -1.49 5.10
C ALA A 90 2.87 -1.01 3.65
N LEU A 91 1.86 -1.55 2.96
CA LEU A 91 1.45 -1.08 1.65
C LEU A 91 0.92 0.36 1.70
N GLN A 92 0.04 0.66 2.65
CA GLN A 92 -0.52 1.99 2.86
C GLN A 92 0.58 3.02 3.10
N ASP A 93 1.51 2.71 4.02
CA ASP A 93 2.64 3.61 4.30
C ASP A 93 3.54 3.80 3.07
N TYR A 94 3.84 2.73 2.33
CA TYR A 94 4.66 2.79 1.13
C TYR A 94 4.05 3.73 0.07
N PHE A 95 2.77 3.55 -0.27
CA PHE A 95 2.10 4.39 -1.26
C PHE A 95 1.94 5.83 -0.80
N ARG A 96 1.66 6.06 0.47
CA ARG A 96 1.59 7.41 1.04
C ARG A 96 2.95 8.11 0.97
N LYS A 97 4.03 7.43 1.35
CA LYS A 97 5.39 7.99 1.40
C LYS A 97 5.95 8.29 0.02
N TYR A 98 5.87 7.33 -0.90
CA TYR A 98 6.53 7.42 -2.22
C TYR A 98 5.63 7.96 -3.32
N TYR A 99 4.32 7.82 -3.20
CA TYR A 99 3.37 8.18 -4.26
C TYR A 99 2.37 9.27 -3.86
N LYS A 100 2.33 9.68 -2.58
CA LYS A 100 1.35 10.63 -2.04
C LYS A 100 -0.10 10.17 -2.31
N LEU A 101 -0.30 8.87 -2.21
CA LEU A 101 -1.61 8.23 -2.36
C LEU A 101 -1.96 7.52 -1.06
N GLU A 102 -3.19 7.73 -0.61
CA GLU A 102 -3.76 6.88 0.43
C GLU A 102 -4.32 5.61 -0.22
N VAL A 103 -4.25 4.49 0.51
CA VAL A 103 -4.76 3.20 0.05
C VAL A 103 -5.85 2.75 1.01
N GLU A 104 -7.07 2.67 0.53
CA GLU A 104 -8.26 2.42 1.35
C GLU A 104 -8.78 1.00 1.09
N ASP A 105 -9.04 0.25 2.15
CA ASP A 105 -9.75 -1.03 2.10
C ASP A 105 -11.25 -0.76 1.97
N VAL A 106 -11.83 -1.19 0.85
CA VAL A 106 -13.23 -0.90 0.51
C VAL A 106 -14.13 -2.12 0.63
N ARG A 107 -13.76 -3.10 1.46
CA ARG A 107 -14.70 -4.16 1.86
C ARG A 107 -15.92 -3.50 2.51
N GLU A 108 -17.11 -3.72 1.94
CA GLU A 108 -18.37 -3.29 2.56
C GLU A 108 -18.46 -3.92 3.96
N VAL A 109 -18.58 -3.06 4.98
CA VAL A 109 -18.71 -3.45 6.40
C VAL A 109 -20.15 -3.80 6.73
#